data_AF-A0A2P6C9R9-F1
#
_entry.id   AF-A0A2P6C9R9-F1
#
_cell.length_a   1.000
_cell.length_b   1.000
_cell.length_c   1.000
_cell.angle_alpha   90.00
_cell.angle_beta   90.00
_cell.angle_gamma   90.00
#
_symmetry.space_group_name_H-M   'P 1'
#
loop_
_entity.id
_entity.type
_entity.pdbx_description
1 polymer ?
#
loop_
_entity_poly.entity_id
_entity_poly.type
_entity_poly.pdbx_seq_one_letter_code
_entity_poly.pdbx_strand_id
1 'polypeptide(L)'
;MRKIKYFLLAFVCLILTNCETEKHEFPLDKRYWDTNDYDKVILELRYGYENDEKKPTFDNPEQRIVVEKLTDEQNFKVVLNDKELGLKHRNKVATEFFNHWKDMHQIYQATDRKDKYLYDLEMLAVWQYGLSLQLEYFKLGNDEIIESADDPNSSKVKNTINSNIQTLISNYIIYLDEINNEKAFSEKGKSKLASGINKYFSKLVELHPKANYSGMKNKAELMLKKSESNEIKSSLNKLIELIELKKKEE
;
A
#
# COMPACT_ATOMS: atom_id res chain seq x y z
N MET A 1 57.70 -21.79 17.91
CA MET A 1 56.75 -20.64 17.96
C MET A 1 56.56 -19.87 16.65
N ARG A 2 57.48 -19.89 15.67
CA ARG A 2 57.30 -19.17 14.38
C ARG A 2 56.21 -19.78 13.46
N LYS A 3 56.02 -21.10 13.48
CA LYS A 3 55.04 -21.81 12.63
C LYS A 3 53.58 -21.60 13.04
N ILE A 4 53.31 -21.37 14.34
CA ILE A 4 51.95 -21.09 14.85
C ILE A 4 51.47 -19.69 14.43
N LYS A 5 52.38 -18.71 14.33
CA LYS A 5 52.06 -17.33 13.90
C LYS A 5 51.53 -17.27 12.46
N TYR A 6 52.04 -18.11 11.55
CA TYR A 6 51.56 -18.15 10.17
C TYR A 6 50.20 -18.83 10.04
N PHE A 7 49.92 -19.82 10.88
CA PHE A 7 48.60 -20.48 10.91
C PHE A 7 47.50 -19.55 11.41
N LEU A 8 47.81 -18.73 12.43
CA LEU A 8 46.88 -17.75 12.98
C LEU A 8 46.61 -16.59 12.00
N LEU A 9 47.63 -16.17 11.23
CA LEU A 9 47.48 -15.16 10.17
C LEU A 9 46.61 -15.67 9.01
N ALA A 10 46.78 -16.93 8.60
CA ALA A 10 45.95 -17.55 7.57
C ALA A 10 44.48 -17.70 8.01
N PHE A 11 44.25 -18.01 9.29
CA PHE A 11 42.90 -18.09 9.85
C PHE A 11 42.21 -16.72 9.92
N VAL A 12 42.94 -15.66 10.28
CA VAL A 12 42.41 -14.28 10.25
C VAL A 12 42.11 -13.81 8.82
N CYS A 13 42.93 -14.16 7.83
CA CYS A 13 42.65 -13.86 6.43
C CYS A 13 41.40 -14.59 5.90
N LEU A 14 41.16 -15.84 6.31
CA LEU A 14 39.96 -16.60 5.93
C LEU A 14 38.68 -16.05 6.56
N ILE A 15 38.74 -15.51 7.79
CA ILE A 15 37.58 -14.87 8.43
C ILE A 15 37.26 -13.53 7.74
N LEU A 16 38.27 -12.78 7.28
CA LEU A 16 38.07 -11.49 6.60
C LEU A 16 37.56 -11.63 5.15
N THR A 17 37.78 -12.77 4.48
CA THR A 17 37.25 -13.02 3.13
C THR A 17 35.83 -13.62 3.14
N ASN A 18 35.30 -13.97 4.31
CA ASN A 18 33.96 -14.58 4.44
C ASN A 18 32.88 -13.60 4.91
N CYS A 19 33.17 -12.28 4.89
CA CYS A 19 32.13 -11.27 4.88
C CYS A 19 31.58 -11.16 3.45
N GLU A 20 30.62 -12.02 3.11
CA GLU A 20 29.68 -11.69 2.04
C GLU A 20 28.99 -10.40 2.46
N THR A 21 29.23 -9.31 1.73
CA THR A 21 28.42 -8.10 1.89
C THR A 21 27.02 -8.45 1.41
N GLU A 22 26.00 -8.12 2.20
CA GLU A 22 24.62 -8.34 1.76
C GLU A 22 24.43 -7.61 0.44
N LYS A 23 24.03 -8.36 -0.60
CA LYS A 23 23.88 -7.82 -1.96
C LYS A 23 22.86 -6.67 -2.02
N HIS A 24 21.86 -6.72 -1.14
CA HIS A 24 20.81 -5.71 -0.99
C HIS A 24 20.75 -5.25 0.46
N GLU A 25 20.98 -3.97 0.71
CA GLU A 25 20.91 -3.39 2.05
C GLU A 25 19.61 -2.60 2.23
N PHE A 26 18.83 -2.99 3.26
CA PHE A 26 17.61 -2.29 3.66
C PHE A 26 17.76 -1.74 5.09
N PRO A 27 17.23 -0.55 5.42
CA PRO A 27 17.34 0.05 6.76
C PRO A 27 16.40 -0.62 7.79
N LEU A 28 16.54 -1.93 8.00
CA LEU A 28 15.63 -2.75 8.80
C LEU A 28 15.66 -2.43 10.30
N ASP A 29 16.79 -1.95 10.81
CA ASP A 29 16.96 -1.52 12.20
C ASP A 29 16.10 -0.30 12.55
N LYS A 30 15.70 0.49 11.54
CA LYS A 30 14.87 1.68 11.76
C LYS A 30 13.44 1.25 12.11
N ARG A 31 12.90 1.81 13.20
CA ARG A 31 11.54 1.50 13.66
C ARG A 31 10.46 1.83 12.60
N TYR A 32 10.54 3.00 12.00
CA TYR A 32 9.64 3.47 10.94
C TYR A 32 10.47 4.02 9.78
N TRP A 33 10.13 3.63 8.56
CA TRP A 33 10.73 4.18 7.34
C TRP A 33 10.08 5.52 7.00
N ASP A 34 10.91 6.54 6.79
CA ASP A 34 10.48 7.86 6.33
C ASP A 34 10.53 7.97 4.80
N THR A 35 10.22 9.14 4.27
CA THR A 35 10.15 9.36 2.82
C THR A 35 11.50 9.16 2.12
N ASN A 36 12.62 9.46 2.77
CA ASN A 36 13.96 9.22 2.22
C ASN A 36 14.31 7.73 2.20
N ASP A 37 13.88 6.97 3.21
CA ASP A 37 14.05 5.52 3.20
C ASP A 37 13.24 4.90 2.05
N TYR A 38 11.98 5.32 1.88
CA TYR A 38 11.13 4.83 0.78
C TYR A 38 11.76 5.09 -0.59
N ASP A 39 12.32 6.28 -0.83
CA ASP A 39 13.02 6.59 -2.08
C ASP A 39 14.13 5.57 -2.39
N LYS A 40 15.01 5.30 -1.41
CA LYS A 40 16.12 4.35 -1.56
C LYS A 40 15.63 2.91 -1.72
N VAL A 41 14.70 2.49 -0.87
CA VAL A 41 14.18 1.11 -0.87
C VAL A 41 13.43 0.82 -2.17
N ILE A 42 12.65 1.77 -2.69
CA ILE A 42 11.96 1.62 -3.96
C ILE A 42 12.95 1.53 -5.12
N LEU A 43 13.99 2.38 -5.12
CA LEU A 43 15.04 2.33 -6.14
C LEU A 43 15.72 0.96 -6.15
N GLU A 44 16.09 0.45 -4.98
CA GLU A 44 16.72 -0.85 -4.81
C GLU A 44 15.80 -1.98 -5.30
N LEU A 45 14.54 -1.99 -4.86
CA LEU A 45 13.56 -3.01 -5.27
C LEU A 45 13.23 -2.96 -6.76
N ARG A 46 13.33 -1.82 -7.41
CA ARG A 46 13.05 -1.68 -8.85
C ARG A 46 14.25 -2.04 -9.72
N TYR A 47 15.46 -1.70 -9.29
CA TYR A 47 16.65 -1.71 -10.16
C TYR A 47 17.87 -2.43 -9.60
N GLY A 48 17.90 -2.74 -8.31
CA GLY A 48 19.02 -3.44 -7.67
C GLY A 48 19.03 -4.96 -7.92
N TYR A 49 17.86 -5.55 -8.21
CA TYR A 49 17.70 -6.98 -8.46
C TYR A 49 18.00 -7.35 -9.91
N GLU A 50 18.78 -8.41 -10.12
CA GLU A 50 19.00 -8.99 -11.45
C GLU A 50 17.70 -9.60 -12.03
N ASN A 51 17.65 -9.81 -13.35
CA ASN A 51 16.43 -10.25 -14.03
C ASN A 51 15.92 -11.62 -13.57
N ASP A 52 16.82 -12.52 -13.18
CA ASP A 52 16.53 -13.86 -12.67
C ASP A 52 16.54 -13.92 -11.13
N GLU A 53 16.88 -12.80 -10.47
CA GLU A 53 16.88 -12.70 -9.02
C GLU A 53 15.48 -12.42 -8.46
N LYS A 54 15.10 -13.20 -7.45
CA LYS A 54 13.80 -13.03 -6.79
C LYS A 54 13.85 -11.85 -5.83
N LYS A 55 12.87 -10.96 -5.98
CA LYS A 55 12.58 -9.90 -5.02
C LYS A 55 12.08 -10.48 -3.68
N PRO A 56 12.15 -9.70 -2.59
CA PRO A 56 11.61 -10.09 -1.29
C PRO A 56 10.13 -10.49 -1.37
N THR A 57 9.74 -11.54 -0.65
CA THR A 57 8.36 -12.04 -0.62
C THR A 57 7.94 -12.41 0.80
N PHE A 58 6.63 -12.46 1.05
CA PHE A 58 6.07 -12.96 2.30
C PHE A 58 6.37 -14.44 2.51
N ASP A 59 6.57 -15.23 1.47
CA ASP A 59 6.85 -16.66 1.62
C ASP A 59 8.34 -16.95 1.91
N ASN A 60 9.25 -15.98 1.73
CA ASN A 60 10.66 -16.09 2.13
C ASN A 60 10.88 -15.56 3.56
N PRO A 61 11.12 -16.40 4.58
CA PRO A 61 11.25 -15.95 5.98
C PRO A 61 12.38 -14.93 6.21
N GLU A 62 13.48 -15.03 5.47
CA GLU A 62 14.66 -14.17 5.67
C GLU A 62 14.43 -12.76 5.11
N GLN A 63 13.71 -12.66 3.99
CA GLN A 63 13.48 -11.39 3.29
C GLN A 63 12.07 -10.81 3.53
N ARG A 64 11.16 -11.57 4.16
CA ARG A 64 9.78 -11.15 4.47
C ARG A 64 9.72 -9.80 5.16
N ILE A 65 10.65 -9.54 6.07
CA ILE A 65 10.69 -8.30 6.87
C ILE A 65 10.79 -7.05 5.99
N VAL A 66 11.40 -7.15 4.79
CA VAL A 66 11.47 -6.04 3.83
C VAL A 66 10.08 -5.69 3.31
N VAL A 67 9.27 -6.68 2.94
CA VAL A 67 7.90 -6.46 2.45
C VAL A 67 6.99 -5.97 3.58
N GLU A 68 7.14 -6.55 4.77
CA GLU A 68 6.40 -6.11 5.96
C GLU A 68 6.68 -4.65 6.28
N LYS A 69 7.96 -4.24 6.27
CA LYS A 69 8.36 -2.84 6.45
C LYS A 69 7.88 -1.94 5.33
N LEU A 70 8.02 -2.36 4.07
CA LEU A 70 7.57 -1.59 2.90
C LEU A 70 6.07 -1.30 2.93
N THR A 71 5.28 -2.21 3.51
CA THR A 71 3.82 -2.11 3.54
C THR A 71 3.24 -1.83 4.93
N ASP A 72 4.09 -1.45 5.90
CA ASP A 72 3.66 -1.05 7.24
C ASP A 72 3.02 0.35 7.21
N GLU A 73 1.72 0.41 7.50
CA GLU A 73 0.95 1.65 7.57
C GLU A 73 1.47 2.60 8.67
N GLN A 74 2.20 2.11 9.69
CA GLN A 74 2.76 2.96 10.74
C GLN A 74 3.83 3.92 10.22
N ASN A 75 4.51 3.58 9.12
CA ASN A 75 5.53 4.42 8.51
C ASN A 75 5.03 5.83 8.19
N PHE A 76 3.80 5.95 7.66
CA PHE A 76 3.18 7.25 7.43
C PHE A 76 2.33 7.70 8.62
N LYS A 77 1.59 6.81 9.29
CA LYS A 77 0.67 7.21 10.35
C LYS A 77 1.34 7.90 11.52
N VAL A 78 2.57 7.51 11.86
CA VAL A 78 3.31 8.13 12.97
C VAL A 78 3.51 9.63 12.75
N VAL A 79 3.62 10.09 11.50
CA VAL A 79 3.75 11.51 11.16
C VAL A 79 2.38 12.13 10.88
N LEU A 80 1.55 11.47 10.06
CA LEU A 80 0.28 12.03 9.58
C LEU A 80 -0.76 12.22 10.70
N ASN A 81 -0.70 11.39 11.75
CA ASN A 81 -1.62 11.46 12.89
C ASN A 81 -1.05 12.19 14.10
N ASP A 82 0.18 12.69 14.03
CA ASP A 82 0.79 13.48 15.11
C ASP A 82 0.22 14.91 15.12
N LYS A 83 -0.61 15.22 16.12
CA LYS A 83 -1.25 16.52 16.25
C LYS A 83 -0.30 17.63 16.72
N GLU A 84 0.88 17.28 17.23
CA GLU A 84 1.92 18.26 17.59
C GLU A 84 2.61 18.83 16.34
N LEU A 85 2.50 18.13 15.20
CA LEU A 85 3.00 18.59 13.91
C LEU A 85 1.97 19.48 13.19
N GLY A 86 2.46 20.60 12.65
CA GLY A 86 1.64 21.52 11.87
C GLY A 86 1.02 20.85 10.63
N LEU A 87 -0.23 21.21 10.33
CA LEU A 87 -1.03 20.60 9.25
C LEU A 87 -0.30 20.64 7.90
N LYS A 88 0.29 21.80 7.55
CA LYS A 88 1.07 21.97 6.32
C LYS A 88 2.26 21.02 6.21
N HIS A 89 2.94 20.74 7.32
CA HIS A 89 4.05 19.78 7.35
C HIS A 89 3.54 18.36 7.12
N ARG A 90 2.46 17.97 7.80
CA ARG A 90 1.84 16.65 7.62
C ARG A 90 1.33 16.44 6.19
N ASN A 91 0.71 17.45 5.58
CA ASN A 91 0.32 17.39 4.16
C ASN A 91 1.49 17.23 3.20
N LYS A 92 2.61 17.93 3.46
CA LYS A 92 3.83 17.76 2.66
C LYS A 92 4.34 16.31 2.74
N VAL A 93 4.46 15.76 3.95
CA VAL A 93 4.92 14.38 4.14
C VAL A 93 3.94 13.37 3.53
N ALA A 94 2.63 13.59 3.66
CA ALA A 94 1.61 12.74 3.03
C ALA A 94 1.75 12.74 1.49
N THR A 95 2.04 13.90 0.90
CA THR A 95 2.29 14.04 -0.54
C THR A 95 3.51 13.25 -0.99
N GLU A 96 4.60 13.29 -0.23
CA GLU A 96 5.82 12.51 -0.51
C GLU A 96 5.53 11.00 -0.45
N PHE A 97 4.89 10.49 0.60
CA PHE A 97 4.47 9.10 0.66
C PHE A 97 3.53 8.71 -0.49
N PHE A 98 2.60 9.58 -0.86
CA PHE A 98 1.69 9.31 -1.97
C PHE A 98 2.43 9.22 -3.32
N ASN A 99 3.49 10.01 -3.49
CA ASN A 99 4.37 9.91 -4.65
C ASN A 99 5.13 8.59 -4.67
N HIS A 100 5.75 8.20 -3.55
CA HIS A 100 6.44 6.92 -3.44
C HIS A 100 5.52 5.72 -3.67
N TRP A 101 4.29 5.75 -3.15
CA TRP A 101 3.33 4.68 -3.37
C TRP A 101 3.02 4.44 -4.86
N LYS A 102 2.93 5.50 -5.67
CA LYS A 102 2.75 5.36 -7.13
C LYS A 102 3.90 4.59 -7.77
N ASP A 103 5.12 4.79 -7.30
CA ASP A 103 6.30 4.05 -7.78
C ASP A 103 6.33 2.60 -7.27
N MET A 104 5.87 2.37 -6.03
CA MET A 104 5.79 1.02 -5.44
C MET A 104 4.90 0.08 -6.24
N HIS A 105 3.85 0.61 -6.87
CA HIS A 105 2.90 -0.20 -7.64
C HIS A 105 3.60 -1.02 -8.74
N GLN A 106 4.73 -0.56 -9.27
CA GLN A 106 5.48 -1.23 -10.34
C GLN A 106 6.40 -2.36 -9.86
N ILE A 107 6.66 -2.50 -8.56
CA ILE A 107 7.66 -3.43 -8.03
C ILE A 107 7.25 -4.89 -8.22
N TYR A 108 5.98 -5.21 -7.99
CA TYR A 108 5.47 -6.58 -7.83
C TYR A 108 4.44 -6.98 -8.91
N GLN A 109 4.43 -6.34 -10.08
CA GLN A 109 3.43 -6.59 -11.12
C GLN A 109 3.77 -7.75 -12.08
N ALA A 110 4.96 -8.33 -11.96
CA ALA A 110 5.44 -9.32 -12.92
C ALA A 110 4.55 -10.57 -12.95
N THR A 111 4.28 -11.07 -14.15
CA THR A 111 3.55 -12.32 -14.39
C THR A 111 4.44 -13.40 -14.99
N ASP A 112 4.11 -14.65 -14.75
CA ASP A 112 4.75 -15.79 -15.39
C ASP A 112 4.20 -16.04 -16.82
N ARG A 113 4.73 -17.06 -17.50
CA ARG A 113 4.31 -17.46 -18.85
C ARG A 113 2.88 -18.02 -18.93
N LYS A 114 2.20 -18.19 -17.78
CA LYS A 114 0.82 -18.66 -17.67
C LYS A 114 -0.10 -17.51 -17.23
N ASP A 115 0.36 -16.27 -17.35
CA ASP A 115 -0.34 -15.06 -16.92
C ASP A 115 -0.73 -15.08 -15.43
N LYS A 116 0.08 -15.75 -14.59
CA LYS A 116 -0.07 -15.73 -13.13
C LYS A 116 0.86 -14.70 -12.54
N TYR A 117 0.39 -13.92 -11.57
CA TYR A 117 1.25 -13.02 -10.83
C TYR A 117 2.34 -13.79 -10.07
N LEU A 118 3.59 -13.34 -10.18
CA LEU A 118 4.71 -13.90 -9.44
C LEU A 118 4.70 -13.50 -7.95
N TYR A 119 4.12 -12.35 -7.66
CA TYR A 119 4.17 -11.66 -6.36
C TYR A 119 2.79 -11.12 -5.98
N ASP A 120 1.76 -11.94 -6.13
CA ASP A 120 0.36 -11.52 -5.99
C ASP A 120 0.04 -10.97 -4.59
N LEU A 121 0.63 -11.56 -3.54
CA LEU A 121 0.48 -11.10 -2.17
C LEU A 121 1.15 -9.76 -1.91
N GLU A 122 2.38 -9.58 -2.40
CA GLU A 122 3.16 -8.36 -2.26
C GLU A 122 2.51 -7.20 -3.02
N MET A 123 2.09 -7.46 -4.27
CA MET A 123 1.37 -6.49 -5.09
C MET A 123 0.08 -6.02 -4.39
N LEU A 124 -0.72 -6.96 -3.86
CA LEU A 124 -1.93 -6.61 -3.10
C LEU A 124 -1.61 -5.89 -1.79
N ALA A 125 -0.48 -6.17 -1.14
CA ALA A 125 -0.06 -5.45 0.06
C ALA A 125 0.30 -3.99 -0.26
N VAL A 126 1.00 -3.73 -1.37
CA VAL A 126 1.29 -2.38 -1.87
C VAL A 126 0.01 -1.62 -2.21
N TRP A 127 -0.94 -2.27 -2.89
CA TRP A 127 -2.26 -1.69 -3.13
C TRP A 127 -2.96 -1.30 -1.83
N GLN A 128 -3.01 -2.22 -0.86
CA GLN A 128 -3.68 -2.02 0.42
C GLN A 128 -3.03 -0.94 1.28
N TYR A 129 -1.70 -0.85 1.28
CA TYR A 129 -0.96 0.27 1.87
C TYR A 129 -1.43 1.60 1.27
N GLY A 130 -1.52 1.66 -0.06
CA GLY A 130 -2.01 2.83 -0.79
C GLY A 130 -3.44 3.24 -0.48
N LEU A 131 -4.35 2.27 -0.35
CA LEU A 131 -5.73 2.55 0.07
C LEU A 131 -5.74 3.21 1.46
N SER A 132 -4.95 2.69 2.40
CA SER A 132 -4.84 3.29 3.74
C SER A 132 -4.26 4.70 3.71
N LEU A 133 -3.17 4.90 2.97
CA LEU A 133 -2.51 6.19 2.82
C LEU A 133 -3.43 7.24 2.20
N GLN A 134 -4.23 6.85 1.20
CA GLN A 134 -5.16 7.76 0.54
C GLN A 134 -6.23 8.31 1.49
N LEU A 135 -6.72 7.52 2.45
CA LEU A 135 -7.67 8.04 3.45
C LEU A 135 -7.07 9.20 4.24
N GLU A 136 -5.85 9.04 4.74
CA GLU A 136 -5.18 10.09 5.53
C GLU A 136 -4.77 11.28 4.65
N TYR A 137 -4.24 11.02 3.45
CA TYR A 137 -3.82 12.05 2.50
C TYR A 137 -4.97 12.98 2.10
N PHE A 138 -6.11 12.41 1.67
CA PHE A 138 -7.28 13.22 1.29
C PHE A 138 -7.90 13.93 2.49
N LYS A 139 -7.90 13.30 3.68
CA LYS A 139 -8.37 13.93 4.90
C LYS A 139 -7.54 15.17 5.23
N LEU A 140 -6.22 15.05 5.30
CA LEU A 140 -5.34 16.18 5.62
C LEU A 140 -5.44 17.30 4.57
N GLY A 141 -5.55 16.96 3.29
CA GLY A 141 -5.73 17.96 2.24
C GLY A 141 -7.05 18.73 2.39
N ASN A 142 -8.14 18.03 2.74
CA ASN A 142 -9.42 18.66 3.03
C ASN A 142 -9.37 19.51 4.31
N ASP A 143 -8.70 19.03 5.36
CA ASP A 143 -8.50 19.77 6.61
C ASP A 143 -7.76 21.11 6.33
N GLU A 144 -6.74 21.12 5.46
CA GLU A 144 -5.99 22.34 5.12
C GLU A 144 -6.81 23.33 4.30
N ILE A 145 -7.64 22.83 3.38
CA ILE A 145 -8.59 23.66 2.63
C ILE A 145 -9.59 24.34 3.58
N ILE A 146 -10.07 23.62 4.59
CA ILE A 146 -11.00 24.15 5.60
C ILE A 146 -10.31 25.20 6.47
N GLU A 147 -9.12 24.90 6.99
CA GLU A 147 -8.38 25.78 7.90
C GLU A 147 -7.93 27.08 7.22
N SER A 148 -7.64 27.01 5.91
CA SER A 148 -7.17 28.16 5.12
C SER A 148 -8.30 29.00 4.50
N ALA A 149 -9.57 28.64 4.68
CA ALA A 149 -10.70 29.31 4.05
C ALA A 149 -11.27 30.45 4.92
N ASP A 150 -11.59 31.59 4.29
CA ASP A 150 -12.29 32.70 4.96
C ASP A 150 -13.67 32.30 5.49
N ASP A 151 -14.42 31.50 4.71
CA ASP A 151 -15.67 30.85 5.12
C ASP A 151 -15.62 29.34 4.79
N PRO A 152 -15.33 28.49 5.80
CA PRO A 152 -15.32 27.04 5.65
C PRO A 152 -16.67 26.44 5.23
N ASN A 153 -17.78 27.16 5.47
CA ASN A 153 -19.13 26.69 5.14
C ASN A 153 -19.62 27.14 3.77
N SER A 154 -18.82 27.94 3.05
CA SER A 154 -19.16 28.41 1.72
C SER A 154 -19.38 27.26 0.76
N SER A 155 -20.29 27.45 -0.22
CA SER A 155 -20.56 26.46 -1.25
C SER A 155 -19.30 26.08 -2.02
N LYS A 156 -18.36 27.01 -2.21
CA LYS A 156 -17.08 26.77 -2.89
C LYS A 156 -16.21 25.76 -2.13
N VAL A 157 -16.04 25.94 -0.82
CA VAL A 157 -15.25 25.02 0.02
C VAL A 157 -15.90 23.64 0.05
N LYS A 158 -17.21 23.58 0.29
CA LYS A 158 -17.98 22.31 0.30
C LYS A 158 -17.87 21.56 -1.03
N ASN A 159 -17.99 22.27 -2.16
CA ASN A 159 -17.87 21.65 -3.48
C ASN A 159 -16.45 21.10 -3.74
N THR A 160 -15.42 21.80 -3.27
CA THR A 160 -14.03 21.34 -3.39
C THR A 160 -13.80 20.06 -2.59
N ILE A 161 -14.25 20.02 -1.34
CA ILE A 161 -14.17 18.84 -0.47
C ILE A 161 -14.93 17.66 -1.09
N ASN A 162 -16.16 17.90 -1.58
CA ASN A 162 -16.95 16.86 -2.23
C ASN A 162 -16.25 16.31 -3.48
N SER A 163 -15.63 17.16 -4.29
CA SER A 163 -14.84 16.74 -5.46
C SER A 163 -13.63 15.88 -5.05
N ASN A 164 -12.93 16.25 -3.98
CA ASN A 164 -11.82 15.48 -3.44
C ASN A 164 -12.27 14.10 -2.96
N ILE A 165 -13.39 14.02 -2.23
CA ILE A 165 -13.97 12.75 -1.78
C ILE A 165 -14.39 11.87 -2.97
N GLN A 166 -14.96 12.45 -4.03
CA GLN A 166 -15.30 11.70 -5.25
C GLN A 166 -14.04 11.20 -5.99
N THR A 167 -12.95 11.95 -5.95
CA THR A 167 -11.65 11.50 -6.48
C THR A 167 -11.12 10.31 -5.69
N LEU A 168 -11.16 10.38 -4.35
CA LEU A 168 -10.78 9.27 -3.47
C LEU A 168 -11.61 8.00 -3.74
N ILE A 169 -12.94 8.14 -3.86
CA ILE A 169 -13.85 7.03 -4.23
C ILE A 169 -13.47 6.44 -5.59
N SER A 170 -13.14 7.29 -6.57
CA SER A 170 -12.72 6.85 -7.90
C SER A 170 -11.41 6.06 -7.87
N ASN A 171 -10.45 6.46 -7.04
CA ASN A 171 -9.21 5.71 -6.86
C ASN A 171 -9.46 4.34 -6.22
N TYR A 172 -10.40 4.24 -5.28
CA TYR A 172 -10.79 2.95 -4.69
C TYR A 172 -11.43 2.01 -5.71
N ILE A 173 -12.22 2.55 -6.64
CA ILE A 173 -12.82 1.76 -7.73
C ILE A 173 -11.76 1.05 -8.57
N ILE A 174 -10.56 1.64 -8.74
CA ILE A 174 -9.44 1.02 -9.47
C ILE A 174 -9.00 -0.28 -8.80
N TYR A 175 -9.02 -0.38 -7.47
CA TYR A 175 -8.68 -1.64 -6.79
C TYR A 175 -9.67 -2.77 -7.13
N LEU A 176 -10.94 -2.43 -7.42
CA LEU A 176 -11.91 -3.43 -7.89
C LEU A 176 -11.61 -3.91 -9.32
N ASP A 177 -10.81 -3.19 -10.11
CA ASP A 177 -10.40 -3.64 -11.44
C ASP A 177 -9.51 -4.88 -11.42
N GLU A 178 -8.79 -5.12 -10.31
CA GLU A 178 -7.98 -6.32 -10.13
C GLU A 178 -8.81 -7.61 -10.19
N ILE A 179 -10.12 -7.53 -9.92
CA ILE A 179 -11.03 -8.68 -10.04
C ILE A 179 -11.16 -9.14 -11.50
N ASN A 180 -10.95 -8.26 -12.50
CA ASN A 180 -10.90 -8.71 -13.89
C ASN A 180 -9.71 -9.67 -14.14
N ASN A 181 -8.66 -9.56 -13.33
CA ASN A 181 -7.48 -10.41 -13.36
C ASN A 181 -7.57 -11.54 -12.32
N GLU A 182 -8.76 -11.88 -11.79
CA GLU A 182 -8.93 -12.88 -10.72
C GLU A 182 -8.22 -14.21 -11.02
N LYS A 183 -8.19 -14.63 -12.30
CA LYS A 183 -7.53 -15.86 -12.73
C LYS A 183 -6.01 -15.79 -12.60
N ALA A 184 -5.38 -14.62 -12.55
CA ALA A 184 -3.94 -14.46 -12.36
C ALA A 184 -3.50 -14.68 -10.90
N PHE A 185 -4.43 -14.58 -9.94
CA PHE A 185 -4.15 -14.70 -8.51
C PHE A 185 -4.10 -16.16 -8.03
N SER A 186 -3.28 -16.42 -7.01
CA SER A 186 -3.40 -17.60 -6.16
C SER A 186 -4.65 -17.52 -5.28
N GLU A 187 -5.04 -18.63 -4.64
CA GLU A 187 -6.15 -18.59 -3.67
C GLU A 187 -5.87 -17.64 -2.50
N LYS A 188 -4.63 -17.63 -1.98
CA LYS A 188 -4.23 -16.65 -0.95
C LYS A 188 -4.33 -15.21 -1.47
N GLY A 189 -3.97 -14.98 -2.73
CA GLY A 189 -4.13 -13.69 -3.40
C GLY A 189 -5.58 -13.25 -3.45
N LYS A 190 -6.51 -14.14 -3.83
CA LYS A 190 -7.95 -13.86 -3.83
C LYS A 190 -8.47 -13.53 -2.43
N SER A 191 -8.05 -14.28 -1.40
CA SER A 191 -8.39 -13.98 0.00
C SER A 191 -7.87 -12.62 0.44
N LYS A 192 -6.64 -12.27 0.06
CA LYS A 192 -6.05 -10.96 0.37
C LYS A 192 -6.77 -9.84 -0.35
N LEU A 193 -7.13 -10.03 -1.62
CA LEU A 193 -7.92 -9.08 -2.41
C LEU A 193 -9.26 -8.78 -1.73
N ALA A 194 -10.00 -9.84 -1.38
CA ALA A 194 -11.25 -9.81 -0.63
C ALA A 194 -11.12 -9.10 0.73
N SER A 195 -10.06 -9.39 1.49
CA SER A 195 -9.75 -8.72 2.76
C SER A 195 -9.54 -7.21 2.58
N GLY A 196 -8.85 -6.81 1.51
CA GLY A 196 -8.67 -5.39 1.18
C GLY A 196 -10.00 -4.67 0.92
N ILE A 197 -10.93 -5.32 0.20
CA ILE A 197 -12.29 -4.79 -0.01
C ILE A 197 -12.97 -4.58 1.35
N ASN A 198 -13.05 -5.64 2.17
CA ASN A 198 -13.73 -5.58 3.46
C ASN A 198 -13.14 -4.53 4.40
N LYS A 199 -11.81 -4.40 4.47
CA LYS A 199 -11.15 -3.49 5.41
C LYS A 199 -11.22 -2.04 4.94
N TYR A 200 -10.76 -1.75 3.73
CA TYR A 200 -10.53 -0.37 3.32
C TYR A 200 -11.78 0.31 2.79
N PHE A 201 -12.66 -0.42 2.09
CA PHE A 201 -13.89 0.18 1.58
C PHE A 201 -14.87 0.47 2.71
N SER A 202 -14.94 -0.41 3.72
CA SER A 202 -15.74 -0.13 4.92
C SER A 202 -15.27 1.13 5.62
N LYS A 203 -13.95 1.28 5.83
CA LYS A 203 -13.37 2.51 6.39
C LYS A 203 -13.71 3.76 5.56
N LEU A 204 -13.64 3.68 4.24
CA LEU A 204 -13.99 4.79 3.35
C LEU A 204 -15.46 5.20 3.54
N VAL A 205 -16.38 4.24 3.53
CA VAL A 205 -17.82 4.48 3.71
C VAL A 205 -18.13 5.02 5.11
N GLU A 206 -17.47 4.51 6.14
CA GLU A 206 -17.61 5.00 7.52
C GLU A 206 -17.10 6.44 7.67
N LEU A 207 -15.98 6.78 7.00
CA LEU A 207 -15.39 8.12 7.08
C LEU A 207 -16.22 9.16 6.29
N HIS A 208 -16.84 8.75 5.19
CA HIS A 208 -17.63 9.62 4.33
C HIS A 208 -19.02 9.03 4.03
N PRO A 209 -19.89 8.88 5.04
CA PRO A 209 -21.16 8.13 4.90
C PRO A 209 -22.15 8.81 3.96
N LYS A 210 -22.04 10.14 3.78
CA LYS A 210 -22.92 10.95 2.92
C LYS A 210 -22.39 11.17 1.50
N ALA A 211 -21.30 10.49 1.14
CA ALA A 211 -20.74 10.62 -0.20
C ALA A 211 -21.57 9.81 -1.22
N ASN A 212 -21.52 10.23 -2.49
CA ASN A 212 -22.16 9.48 -3.56
C ASN A 212 -21.30 8.24 -3.92
N TYR A 213 -21.79 7.06 -3.54
CA TYR A 213 -21.16 5.76 -3.85
C TYR A 213 -21.77 5.02 -5.05
N SER A 214 -22.63 5.66 -5.84
CA SER A 214 -23.32 5.00 -6.97
C SER A 214 -22.35 4.33 -7.96
N GLY A 215 -21.26 5.01 -8.33
CA GLY A 215 -20.23 4.46 -9.20
C GLY A 215 -19.54 3.23 -8.59
N MET A 216 -19.22 3.27 -7.30
CA MET A 216 -18.62 2.16 -6.57
C MET A 216 -19.58 0.97 -6.49
N LYS A 217 -20.85 1.21 -6.19
CA LYS A 217 -21.89 0.16 -6.15
C LYS A 217 -22.03 -0.52 -7.51
N ASN A 218 -22.19 0.26 -8.57
CA ASN A 218 -22.31 -0.28 -9.94
C ASN A 218 -21.07 -1.11 -10.32
N LYS A 219 -19.87 -0.65 -9.93
CA LYS A 219 -18.64 -1.43 -10.14
C LYS A 219 -18.66 -2.74 -9.36
N ALA A 220 -19.02 -2.70 -8.08
CA ALA A 220 -19.08 -3.88 -7.22
C ALA A 220 -20.08 -4.92 -7.76
N GLU A 221 -21.27 -4.50 -8.19
CA GLU A 221 -22.27 -5.38 -8.81
C GLU A 221 -21.77 -6.01 -10.11
N LEU A 222 -21.05 -5.24 -10.93
CA LEU A 222 -20.45 -5.77 -12.15
C LEU A 222 -19.36 -6.80 -11.83
N MET A 223 -18.47 -6.51 -10.88
CA MET A 223 -17.42 -7.44 -10.47
C MET A 223 -17.98 -8.70 -9.79
N LEU A 224 -19.10 -8.57 -9.07
CA LEU A 224 -19.79 -9.68 -8.42
C LEU A 224 -20.27 -10.71 -9.44
N LYS A 225 -20.81 -10.25 -10.58
CA LYS A 225 -21.26 -11.09 -11.69
C LYS A 225 -20.09 -11.79 -12.40
N LYS A 226 -18.91 -11.14 -12.45
CA LYS A 226 -17.72 -11.65 -13.14
C LYS A 226 -16.90 -12.62 -12.29
N SER A 227 -16.86 -12.41 -10.98
CA SER A 227 -16.00 -13.15 -10.09
C SER A 227 -16.36 -14.64 -10.06
N GLU A 228 -15.39 -15.52 -9.89
CA GLU A 228 -15.58 -16.96 -9.70
C GLU A 228 -15.40 -17.34 -8.21
N SER A 229 -14.61 -16.57 -7.46
CA SER A 229 -14.31 -16.76 -6.03
C SER A 229 -15.47 -16.39 -5.10
N ASN A 230 -15.84 -17.33 -4.23
CA ASN A 230 -16.85 -17.11 -3.20
C ASN A 230 -16.45 -16.03 -2.18
N GLU A 231 -15.15 -15.90 -1.87
CA GLU A 231 -14.66 -14.92 -0.89
C GLU A 231 -14.75 -13.48 -1.44
N ILE A 232 -14.37 -13.30 -2.71
CA ILE A 232 -14.49 -12.02 -3.40
C ILE A 232 -15.98 -11.66 -3.53
N LYS A 233 -16.83 -12.59 -3.97
CA LYS A 233 -18.29 -12.38 -4.03
C LYS A 233 -18.88 -11.97 -2.68
N SER A 234 -18.52 -12.67 -1.61
CA SER A 234 -18.98 -12.33 -0.26
C SER A 234 -18.58 -10.91 0.14
N SER A 235 -17.33 -10.52 -0.17
CA SER A 235 -16.82 -9.18 0.17
C SER A 235 -17.50 -8.08 -0.65
N LEU A 236 -17.78 -8.33 -1.94
CA LEU A 236 -18.53 -7.41 -2.79
C LEU A 236 -19.98 -7.25 -2.32
N ASN A 237 -20.65 -8.34 -1.94
CA ASN A 237 -22.01 -8.27 -1.38
C ASN A 237 -22.04 -7.41 -0.11
N LYS A 238 -21.11 -7.64 0.82
CA LYS A 238 -20.98 -6.81 2.04
C LYS A 238 -20.80 -5.33 1.71
N LEU A 239 -19.96 -5.01 0.73
CA LEU A 239 -19.77 -3.62 0.29
C LEU A 239 -21.06 -3.02 -0.28
N ILE A 240 -21.77 -3.75 -1.14
CA ILE A 240 -23.04 -3.31 -1.72
C ILE A 240 -24.08 -3.05 -0.61
N GLU A 241 -24.23 -3.99 0.32
CA GLU A 241 -25.14 -3.86 1.47
C GLU A 241 -24.77 -2.66 2.34
N LEU A 242 -23.48 -2.46 2.62
CA LEU A 242 -23.01 -1.31 3.41
C LEU A 242 -23.37 0.02 2.74
N ILE A 243 -23.17 0.15 1.43
CA ILE A 243 -23.53 1.35 0.67
C ILE A 243 -25.06 1.57 0.71
N GLU A 244 -25.85 0.51 0.55
CA GLU A 244 -27.31 0.62 0.58
C GLU A 244 -27.86 1.00 1.96
N LEU A 245 -27.27 0.48 3.03
CA LEU A 245 -27.63 0.83 4.40
C LEU A 245 -27.41 2.32 4.65
N LYS A 246 -26.26 2.88 4.24
CA LYS A 246 -25.96 4.30 4.42
C LYS A 246 -26.87 5.22 3.61
N LYS A 247 -27.32 4.80 2.43
CA LYS A 247 -28.32 5.54 1.67
C LYS A 247 -29.69 5.63 2.34
N LYS A 248 -30.06 4.67 3.19
CA LYS A 248 -31.35 4.67 3.92
C LYS A 248 -31.35 5.55 5.17
N GLU A 249 -30.16 5.91 5.66
CA GLU A 249 -29.98 6.78 6.83
C GLU A 249 -30.03 8.29 6.47
N GLU A 250 -30.06 8.63 5.18
CA GLU A 250 -30.21 9.99 4.64
C GLU A 250 -31.68 10.39 4.45
#